data_AF-A0A194VF26-F1
#
_entry.id   AF-A0A194VF26-F1
#
_cell.length_a   1.000
_cell.length_b   1.000
_cell.length_c   1.000
_cell.angle_alpha   90.00
_cell.angle_beta   90.00
_cell.angle_gamma   90.00
#
_symmetry.space_group_name_H-M   'P 1'
#
loop_
_entity.id
_entity.type
_entity.pdbx_description
1 polymer ?
#
loop_
_entity_poly.entity_id
_entity_poly.type
_entity_poly.pdbx_seq_one_letter_code
_entity_poly.pdbx_strand_id
1 'polypeptide(L)'
;MASRPKAFAALIAQYPDNGIHAQDYLEASVDSVIPYLSNASEDALSYPLDRLSNGNAMISLLAGAQGSPGNEATSYEAAVEALRQSIDLNRRNQEGGLWYYTYPNWSYLDGMYSLAPFYTLYTVSHSGSNGTFINQTALDDIALQVDLLWEHCLNASSGLLVHGYDASLTAVWANPVTGASPHVWGRSLGWYLMALVDTLEILPRASSTSETIEVLFEKFRSLAAAVIQAVDPVTGGWWQVMDMPGREGNYIESSGSAMFTYALFKGHRLGYLKDNVTAGAPVIARRAYEYLTDTFVVRELNGTLGYNGTVSVCSLNSTASYEWYKKSKR
;
A
#
# COMPACT_ATOMS: atom_id res chain seq x y z
N MET A 1 -7.65 -6.07 5.41
CA MET A 1 -6.81 -7.19 5.90
C MET A 1 -5.34 -6.99 5.54
N ALA A 2 -5.02 -6.45 4.35
CA ALA A 2 -3.67 -6.26 3.85
C ALA A 2 -2.60 -5.70 4.83
N SER A 3 -2.90 -4.68 5.64
CA SER A 3 -1.90 -4.06 6.53
C SER A 3 -1.73 -4.73 7.90
N ARG A 4 -2.65 -5.61 8.32
CA ARG A 4 -2.64 -6.15 9.69
C ARG A 4 -1.37 -6.94 10.02
N PRO A 5 -0.91 -7.89 9.18
CA PRO A 5 0.32 -8.63 9.48
C PRO A 5 1.56 -7.72 9.52
N LYS A 6 1.64 -6.72 8.63
CA LYS A 6 2.72 -5.71 8.63
C LYS A 6 2.72 -4.87 9.91
N ALA A 7 1.56 -4.52 10.45
CA ALA A 7 1.45 -3.78 11.71
C ALA A 7 1.94 -4.60 12.91
N PHE A 8 1.57 -5.89 12.99
CA PHE A 8 2.08 -6.78 14.04
C PHE A 8 3.59 -6.99 13.93
N ALA A 9 4.11 -7.23 12.71
CA ALA A 9 5.55 -7.35 12.48
C ALA A 9 6.31 -6.09 12.94
N ALA A 10 5.80 -4.90 12.63
CA ALA A 10 6.38 -3.63 13.11
C ALA A 10 6.31 -3.49 14.63
N LEU A 11 5.20 -3.88 15.26
CA LEU A 11 5.03 -3.86 16.72
C LEU A 11 6.04 -4.79 17.41
N ILE A 12 6.23 -6.00 16.89
CA ILE A 12 7.20 -6.99 17.40
C ILE A 12 8.62 -6.44 17.27
N ALA A 13 8.97 -5.88 16.11
CA ALA A 13 10.30 -5.31 15.87
C ALA A 13 10.60 -4.10 16.78
N GLN A 14 9.59 -3.27 17.07
CA GLN A 14 9.76 -2.07 17.89
C GLN A 14 9.72 -2.37 19.39
N TYR A 15 8.92 -3.34 19.82
CA TYR A 15 8.71 -3.68 21.22
C TYR A 15 8.71 -5.20 21.44
N PRO A 16 9.89 -5.86 21.40
CA PRO A 16 9.98 -7.30 21.49
C PRO A 16 9.49 -7.88 22.83
N ASP A 17 9.61 -7.14 23.93
CA ASP A 17 9.21 -7.56 25.28
C ASP A 17 7.90 -6.89 25.77
N ASN A 18 6.99 -6.55 24.86
CA ASN A 18 5.81 -5.72 25.17
C ASN A 18 4.73 -6.38 26.04
N GLY A 19 4.89 -7.65 26.43
CA GLY A 19 3.90 -8.41 27.18
C GLY A 19 2.60 -8.70 26.39
N ILE A 20 2.57 -8.34 25.11
CA ILE A 20 1.52 -8.65 24.15
C ILE A 20 2.01 -9.86 23.35
N HIS A 21 1.16 -10.88 23.26
CA HIS A 21 1.37 -12.08 22.44
C HIS A 21 1.28 -11.79 20.93
N ALA A 22 1.93 -10.71 20.47
CA ALA A 22 1.83 -10.20 19.10
C ALA A 22 2.38 -11.19 18.07
N GLN A 23 3.40 -11.97 18.46
CA GLN A 23 3.93 -13.08 17.66
C GLN A 23 2.85 -14.14 17.43
N ASP A 24 2.19 -14.61 18.50
CA ASP A 24 1.10 -15.60 18.42
C ASP A 24 -0.05 -15.10 17.52
N TYR A 25 -0.39 -13.80 17.59
CA TYR A 25 -1.38 -13.20 16.70
C TYR A 25 -0.93 -13.13 15.24
N LEU A 26 0.36 -12.88 14.99
CA LEU A 26 0.92 -12.85 13.65
C LEU A 26 0.90 -14.25 13.02
N GLU A 27 1.36 -15.26 13.76
CA GLU A 27 1.36 -16.67 13.34
C GLU A 27 -0.07 -17.14 13.08
N ALA A 28 -0.99 -16.97 14.04
CA ALA A 28 -2.39 -17.35 13.85
C ALA A 28 -3.05 -16.61 12.66
N SER A 29 -2.68 -15.35 12.40
CA SER A 29 -3.16 -14.62 11.22
C SER A 29 -2.63 -15.21 9.91
N VAL A 30 -1.36 -15.60 9.87
CA VAL A 30 -0.74 -16.21 8.68
C VAL A 30 -1.28 -17.64 8.46
N ASP A 31 -1.36 -18.46 9.50
CA ASP A 31 -1.88 -19.82 9.43
C ASP A 31 -3.31 -19.86 8.90
N SER A 32 -4.14 -18.90 9.31
CA SER A 32 -5.54 -18.83 8.87
C SER A 32 -5.72 -18.63 7.37
N VAL A 33 -4.70 -18.14 6.66
CA VAL A 33 -4.78 -17.85 5.21
C VAL A 33 -4.06 -18.88 4.33
N ILE A 34 -3.15 -19.69 4.88
CA ILE A 34 -2.38 -20.70 4.12
C ILE A 34 -3.26 -21.63 3.29
N PRO A 35 -4.36 -22.20 3.81
CA PRO A 35 -5.18 -23.13 3.03
C PRO A 35 -5.76 -22.51 1.75
N TYR A 36 -5.78 -21.18 1.66
CA TYR A 36 -6.35 -20.42 0.56
C TYR A 36 -5.32 -19.79 -0.36
N LEU A 37 -4.03 -19.76 0.01
CA LEU A 37 -2.96 -19.02 -0.68
C LEU A 37 -1.79 -19.92 -1.08
N SER A 38 -2.08 -21.20 -1.36
CA SER A 38 -1.08 -22.22 -1.72
C SER A 38 -1.29 -22.75 -3.15
N ASN A 39 -2.05 -22.04 -3.99
CA ASN A 39 -2.39 -22.45 -5.36
C ASN A 39 -2.30 -21.26 -6.31
N ALA A 40 -1.16 -21.10 -6.98
CA ALA A 40 -0.85 -19.93 -7.80
C ALA A 40 -1.93 -19.55 -8.83
N SER A 41 -2.55 -20.55 -9.48
CA SER A 41 -3.61 -20.31 -10.47
C SER A 41 -4.90 -19.82 -9.84
N GLU A 42 -5.31 -20.44 -8.73
CA GLU A 42 -6.49 -19.99 -7.99
C GLU A 42 -6.25 -18.62 -7.37
N ASP A 43 -5.07 -18.41 -6.79
CA ASP A 43 -4.64 -17.16 -6.17
C ASP A 43 -4.73 -16.00 -7.15
N ALA A 44 -4.21 -16.20 -8.36
CA ALA A 44 -4.20 -15.20 -9.43
C ALA A 44 -5.59 -14.84 -9.96
N LEU A 45 -6.53 -15.79 -9.97
CA LEU A 45 -7.80 -15.63 -10.68
C LEU A 45 -8.99 -15.35 -9.76
N SER A 46 -8.89 -15.69 -8.47
CA SER A 46 -9.99 -15.65 -7.50
C SER A 46 -9.88 -14.55 -6.45
N TYR A 47 -8.67 -14.01 -6.20
CA TYR A 47 -8.43 -13.01 -5.17
C TYR A 47 -7.84 -11.71 -5.74
N PRO A 48 -8.15 -10.55 -5.12
CA PRO A 48 -7.51 -9.29 -5.50
C PRO A 48 -6.01 -9.32 -5.20
N LEU A 49 -5.26 -8.38 -5.78
CA LEU A 49 -3.82 -8.21 -5.50
C LEU A 49 -3.50 -8.06 -4.00
N ASP A 50 -4.48 -7.67 -3.17
CA ASP A 50 -4.39 -7.66 -1.70
C ASP A 50 -3.85 -8.96 -1.09
N ARG A 51 -4.07 -10.11 -1.75
CA ARG A 51 -3.55 -11.42 -1.31
C ARG A 51 -2.05 -11.40 -1.07
N LEU A 52 -1.29 -10.64 -1.86
CA LEU A 52 0.17 -10.57 -1.83
C LEU A 52 0.69 -9.94 -0.54
N SER A 53 -0.13 -9.14 0.16
CA SER A 53 0.27 -8.57 1.46
C SER A 53 0.60 -9.65 2.49
N ASN A 54 -0.07 -10.81 2.46
CA ASN A 54 0.17 -11.91 3.38
C ASN A 54 1.59 -12.49 3.24
N GLY A 55 2.14 -12.48 2.03
CA GLY A 55 3.48 -13.00 1.76
C GLY A 55 4.59 -12.25 2.50
N ASN A 56 4.40 -10.96 2.82
CA ASN A 56 5.40 -10.20 3.60
C ASN A 56 5.60 -10.77 5.01
N ALA A 57 4.50 -11.15 5.66
CA ALA A 57 4.54 -11.74 6.99
C ALA A 57 5.11 -13.16 6.95
N MET A 58 4.71 -13.97 5.96
CA MET A 58 5.26 -15.31 5.76
C MET A 58 6.78 -15.27 5.55
N ILE A 59 7.30 -14.37 4.71
CA ILE A 59 8.76 -14.20 4.51
C ILE A 59 9.45 -13.77 5.81
N SER A 60 8.80 -12.89 6.60
CA SER A 60 9.36 -12.42 7.88
C SER A 60 9.43 -13.56 8.92
N LEU A 61 8.39 -14.39 9.02
CA LEU A 61 8.36 -15.58 9.89
C LEU A 61 9.42 -16.61 9.46
N LEU A 62 9.57 -16.86 8.15
CA LEU A 62 10.60 -17.74 7.60
C LEU A 62 12.01 -17.26 7.94
N ALA A 63 12.27 -15.95 7.85
CA ALA A 63 13.57 -15.38 8.23
C ALA A 63 13.87 -15.56 9.72
N GLY A 64 12.86 -15.46 10.59
CA GLY A 64 12.99 -15.70 12.04
C GLY A 64 13.14 -17.17 12.42
N ALA A 65 12.61 -18.10 11.62
CA ALA A 65 12.63 -19.54 11.87
C ALA A 65 13.93 -20.26 11.45
N GLN A 66 14.93 -19.54 10.91
CA GLN A 66 16.20 -20.12 10.48
C GLN A 66 16.85 -20.96 11.60
N GLY A 67 16.75 -22.29 11.48
CA GLY A 67 17.33 -23.26 12.43
C GLY A 67 16.35 -24.24 13.07
N SER A 68 15.03 -24.09 12.89
CA SER A 68 14.02 -25.04 13.40
C SER A 68 13.07 -25.50 12.29
N PRO A 69 13.45 -26.51 11.48
CA PRO A 69 12.60 -27.00 10.40
C PRO A 69 11.41 -27.79 10.96
N GLY A 70 10.26 -27.13 11.07
CA GLY A 70 8.96 -27.73 11.35
C GLY A 70 8.03 -27.68 10.13
N ASN A 71 6.93 -28.44 10.17
CA ASN A 71 5.94 -28.49 9.08
C ASN A 71 5.40 -27.10 8.69
N GLU A 72 5.32 -26.17 9.63
CA GLU A 72 4.88 -24.78 9.41
C GLU A 72 5.78 -24.02 8.44
N ALA A 73 7.11 -24.13 8.58
CA ALA A 73 8.06 -23.48 7.69
C ALA A 73 7.88 -23.95 6.23
N THR A 74 7.67 -25.25 6.04
CA THR A 74 7.38 -25.81 4.70
C THR A 74 6.06 -25.28 4.13
N SER A 75 5.03 -25.12 4.96
CA SER A 75 3.75 -24.54 4.52
C SER A 75 3.87 -23.06 4.16
N TYR A 76 4.63 -22.27 4.92
CA TYR A 76 4.90 -20.86 4.60
C TYR A 76 5.69 -20.72 3.29
N GLU A 77 6.72 -21.54 3.07
CA GLU A 77 7.50 -21.54 1.82
C GLU A 77 6.61 -21.84 0.61
N ALA A 78 5.78 -22.87 0.70
CA ALA A 78 4.85 -23.24 -0.37
C ALA A 78 3.85 -22.11 -0.69
N ALA A 79 3.29 -21.47 0.33
CA ALA A 79 2.36 -20.35 0.15
C ALA A 79 3.05 -19.11 -0.46
N VAL A 80 4.26 -18.78 -0.01
CA VAL A 80 5.06 -17.67 -0.56
C VAL A 80 5.38 -17.92 -2.04
N GLU A 81 5.75 -19.14 -2.40
CA GLU A 81 6.03 -19.52 -3.78
C GLU A 81 4.77 -19.45 -4.65
N ALA A 82 3.63 -19.96 -4.15
CA ALA A 82 2.35 -19.85 -4.85
C ALA A 82 1.95 -18.37 -5.09
N LEU A 83 2.09 -17.52 -4.06
CA LEU A 83 1.83 -16.10 -4.17
C LEU A 83 2.74 -15.42 -5.20
N ARG A 84 4.04 -15.76 -5.22
CA ARG A 84 4.97 -15.26 -6.24
C ARG A 84 4.51 -15.68 -7.63
N GLN A 85 4.30 -16.97 -7.87
CA GLN A 85 3.87 -17.49 -9.18
C GLN A 85 2.53 -16.88 -9.62
N SER A 86 1.65 -16.57 -8.67
CA SER A 86 0.36 -15.92 -8.95
C SER A 86 0.50 -14.54 -9.61
N ILE A 87 1.64 -13.85 -9.47
CA ILE A 87 1.89 -12.57 -10.14
C ILE A 87 2.04 -12.77 -11.66
N ASP A 88 2.72 -13.83 -12.08
CA ASP A 88 2.94 -14.14 -13.51
C ASP A 88 1.64 -14.64 -14.16
N LEU A 89 0.80 -15.35 -13.39
CA LEU A 89 -0.50 -15.87 -13.83
C LEU A 89 -1.63 -14.84 -13.76
N ASN A 90 -1.40 -13.70 -13.09
CA ASN A 90 -2.41 -12.67 -12.94
C ASN A 90 -2.77 -12.07 -14.31
N ARG A 91 -4.05 -11.79 -14.52
CA ARG A 91 -4.50 -11.16 -15.77
C ARG A 91 -3.89 -9.77 -15.92
N ARG A 92 -3.58 -9.41 -17.16
CA ARG A 92 -3.02 -8.12 -17.56
C ARG A 92 -3.82 -7.51 -18.71
N ASN A 93 -3.90 -6.19 -18.75
CA ASN A 93 -4.44 -5.45 -19.90
C ASN A 93 -3.41 -5.39 -21.05
N GLN A 94 -3.78 -4.73 -22.16
CA GLN A 94 -2.92 -4.61 -23.34
C GLN A 94 -1.60 -3.84 -23.11
N GLU A 95 -1.50 -3.07 -22.03
CA GLU A 95 -0.33 -2.28 -21.64
C GLU A 95 0.57 -3.04 -20.65
N GLY A 96 0.19 -4.28 -20.28
CA GLY A 96 0.90 -5.09 -19.29
C GLY A 96 0.51 -4.79 -17.84
N GLY A 97 -0.49 -3.92 -17.63
CA GLY A 97 -1.01 -3.56 -16.31
C GLY A 97 -1.83 -4.68 -15.68
N LEU A 98 -1.48 -5.06 -14.45
CA LEU A 98 -2.14 -6.11 -13.68
C LEU A 98 -3.56 -5.72 -13.32
N TRP A 99 -4.51 -6.62 -13.59
CA TRP A 99 -5.87 -6.45 -13.10
C TRP A 99 -5.84 -6.53 -11.56
N TYR A 100 -6.45 -5.54 -10.92
CA TYR A 100 -6.53 -5.48 -9.47
C TYR A 100 -7.35 -6.63 -8.89
N TYR A 101 -8.43 -7.00 -9.58
CA TYR A 101 -9.30 -8.11 -9.20
C TYR A 101 -9.96 -8.77 -10.42
N THR A 102 -11.11 -9.42 -10.26
CA THR A 102 -11.87 -10.04 -11.37
C THR A 102 -12.48 -9.04 -12.35
N TYR A 103 -12.32 -7.73 -12.11
CA TYR A 103 -12.81 -6.67 -12.99
C TYR A 103 -11.89 -6.53 -14.22
N PRO A 104 -12.40 -6.75 -15.44
CA PRO A 104 -11.58 -6.73 -16.64
C PRO A 104 -10.91 -5.39 -16.91
N ASN A 105 -9.59 -5.41 -17.11
CA ASN A 105 -8.75 -4.28 -17.50
C ASN A 105 -8.61 -3.18 -16.44
N TRP A 106 -9.07 -3.41 -15.22
CA TRP A 106 -9.06 -2.41 -14.16
C TRP A 106 -7.85 -2.57 -13.23
N SER A 107 -7.11 -1.49 -13.04
CA SER A 107 -5.97 -1.42 -12.12
C SER A 107 -6.21 -0.34 -11.08
N TYR A 108 -5.97 -0.65 -9.80
CA TYR A 108 -6.19 0.26 -8.67
C TYR A 108 -4.87 0.57 -7.97
N LEU A 109 -4.75 1.78 -7.42
CA LEU A 109 -3.63 2.18 -6.56
C LEU A 109 -3.45 1.24 -5.35
N ASP A 110 -4.56 0.72 -4.81
CA ASP A 110 -4.63 -0.18 -3.65
C ASP A 110 -3.74 -1.43 -3.80
N GLY A 111 -3.70 -1.99 -5.02
CA GLY A 111 -2.92 -3.20 -5.31
C GLY A 111 -1.42 -3.01 -5.11
N MET A 112 -0.89 -1.79 -5.27
CA MET A 112 0.55 -1.54 -5.22
C MET A 112 1.12 -1.76 -3.82
N TYR A 113 0.36 -1.49 -2.76
CA TYR A 113 0.83 -1.74 -1.39
C TYR A 113 1.08 -3.23 -1.10
N SER A 114 0.35 -4.09 -1.81
CA SER A 114 0.47 -5.54 -1.68
C SER A 114 1.52 -6.08 -2.64
N LEU A 115 1.50 -5.62 -3.90
CA LEU A 115 2.40 -6.09 -4.95
C LEU A 115 3.84 -5.66 -4.72
N ALA A 116 4.12 -4.35 -4.72
CA ALA A 116 5.49 -3.86 -4.84
C ALA A 116 6.37 -4.27 -3.65
N PRO A 117 5.96 -4.08 -2.38
CA PRO A 117 6.77 -4.53 -1.24
C PRO A 117 6.96 -6.05 -1.20
N PHE A 118 5.91 -6.84 -1.48
CA PHE A 118 6.02 -8.30 -1.47
C PHE A 118 6.98 -8.79 -2.55
N TYR A 119 6.81 -8.31 -3.79
CA TYR A 119 7.58 -8.78 -4.93
C TYR A 119 9.06 -8.38 -4.79
N THR A 120 9.33 -7.17 -4.27
CA THR A 120 10.69 -6.77 -3.90
C THR A 120 11.27 -7.65 -2.80
N LEU A 121 10.53 -7.86 -1.69
CA LEU A 121 11.00 -8.65 -0.55
C LEU A 121 11.30 -10.11 -0.95
N TYR A 122 10.41 -10.74 -1.73
CA TYR A 122 10.62 -12.07 -2.27
C TYR A 122 11.89 -12.13 -3.11
N THR A 123 12.03 -11.18 -4.05
CA THR A 123 13.18 -11.13 -4.96
C THR A 123 14.50 -10.97 -4.20
N VAL A 124 14.56 -10.06 -3.24
CA VAL A 124 15.77 -9.82 -2.45
C VAL A 124 16.12 -11.03 -1.57
N SER A 125 15.12 -11.65 -0.93
CA SER A 125 15.33 -12.82 -0.06
C SER A 125 15.77 -14.09 -0.81
N HIS A 126 15.36 -14.24 -2.09
CA HIS A 126 15.63 -15.44 -2.88
C HIS A 126 16.79 -15.31 -3.87
N SER A 127 17.49 -14.17 -3.92
CA SER A 127 18.55 -13.92 -4.93
C SER A 127 19.87 -14.68 -4.72
N GLY A 128 19.98 -15.58 -3.72
CA GLY A 128 21.12 -16.50 -3.54
C GLY A 128 22.51 -15.87 -3.34
N SER A 129 22.62 -14.54 -3.40
CA SER A 129 23.85 -13.77 -3.50
C SER A 129 23.84 -12.64 -2.47
N ASN A 130 24.13 -12.93 -1.20
CA ASN A 130 24.39 -11.97 -0.11
C ASN A 130 23.59 -10.64 -0.11
N GLY A 131 22.34 -10.64 -0.60
CA GLY A 131 21.50 -9.43 -0.72
C GLY A 131 22.00 -8.33 -1.67
N THR A 132 22.92 -8.62 -2.62
CA THR A 132 23.55 -7.58 -3.45
C THR A 132 23.01 -7.44 -4.88
N PHE A 133 22.20 -8.38 -5.37
CA PHE A 133 21.58 -8.30 -6.70
C PHE A 133 20.06 -8.29 -6.62
N ILE A 134 19.45 -7.32 -7.31
CA ILE A 134 18.00 -7.27 -7.53
C ILE A 134 17.72 -7.99 -8.85
N ASN A 135 16.70 -8.86 -8.90
CA ASN A 135 16.19 -9.37 -10.17
C ASN A 135 15.60 -8.19 -10.98
N GLN A 136 16.33 -7.76 -12.00
CA GLN A 136 15.94 -6.59 -12.81
C GLN A 136 14.58 -6.78 -13.46
N THR A 137 14.21 -7.99 -13.88
CA THR A 137 12.88 -8.28 -14.46
C THR A 137 11.75 -8.03 -13.46
N ALA A 138 11.94 -8.42 -12.20
CA ALA A 138 10.94 -8.14 -11.16
C ALA A 138 10.84 -6.64 -10.87
N LEU A 139 11.98 -5.95 -10.81
CA LEU A 139 12.04 -4.50 -10.59
C LEU A 139 11.38 -3.71 -11.73
N ASP A 140 11.62 -4.12 -12.98
CA ASP A 140 11.02 -3.51 -14.17
C ASP A 140 9.51 -3.73 -14.21
N ASP A 141 9.02 -4.92 -13.85
CA ASP A 141 7.57 -5.16 -13.75
C ASP A 141 6.93 -4.29 -12.66
N ILE A 142 7.55 -4.18 -11.47
CA ILE A 142 7.09 -3.28 -10.40
C ILE A 142 7.01 -1.83 -10.89
N ALA A 143 8.06 -1.35 -11.55
CA ALA A 143 8.09 0.01 -12.09
C ALA A 143 7.00 0.21 -13.16
N LEU A 144 6.81 -0.74 -14.07
CA LEU A 144 5.73 -0.69 -15.05
C LEU A 144 4.36 -0.56 -14.37
N GLN A 145 4.07 -1.34 -13.32
CA GLN A 145 2.79 -1.25 -12.63
C GLN A 145 2.59 0.11 -11.95
N VAL A 146 3.65 0.65 -11.34
CA VAL A 146 3.65 1.98 -10.74
C VAL A 146 3.48 3.06 -11.80
N ASP A 147 4.17 2.95 -12.92
CA ASP A 147 4.15 3.89 -14.05
C ASP A 147 2.77 3.95 -14.71
N LEU A 148 2.16 2.82 -15.05
CA LEU A 148 0.83 2.82 -15.66
C LEU A 148 -0.20 3.51 -14.76
N LEU A 149 -0.21 3.20 -13.46
CA LEU A 149 -1.09 3.92 -12.53
C LEU A 149 -0.78 5.42 -12.48
N TRP A 150 0.49 5.80 -12.53
CA TRP A 150 0.90 7.20 -12.57
C TRP A 150 0.40 7.90 -13.83
N GLU A 151 0.63 7.32 -15.00
CA GLU A 151 0.27 7.89 -16.31
C GLU A 151 -1.24 8.05 -16.47
N HIS A 152 -2.00 7.03 -16.10
CA HIS A 152 -3.46 7.09 -16.22
C HIS A 152 -4.10 7.96 -15.14
N CYS A 153 -3.62 7.89 -13.89
CA CYS A 153 -4.36 8.43 -12.75
C CYS A 153 -3.87 9.79 -12.24
N LEU A 154 -2.73 10.31 -12.70
CA LEU A 154 -2.21 11.59 -12.22
C LEU A 154 -3.11 12.76 -12.61
N ASN A 155 -3.57 13.49 -11.61
CA ASN A 155 -4.17 14.80 -11.79
C ASN A 155 -3.05 15.86 -11.82
N ALA A 156 -2.71 16.33 -13.03
CA ALA A 156 -1.60 17.26 -13.25
C ALA A 156 -1.72 18.59 -12.47
N SER A 157 -2.93 19.03 -12.12
CA SER A 157 -3.14 20.28 -11.37
C SER A 157 -2.82 20.16 -9.89
N SER A 158 -3.05 18.97 -9.30
CA SER A 158 -2.83 18.74 -7.86
C SER A 158 -1.58 17.91 -7.56
N GLY A 159 -1.06 17.16 -8.54
CA GLY A 159 0.00 16.17 -8.33
C GLY A 159 -0.47 14.88 -7.63
N LEU A 160 -1.77 14.76 -7.32
CA LEU A 160 -2.37 13.59 -6.69
C LEU A 160 -2.86 12.59 -7.74
N LEU A 161 -3.01 11.31 -7.37
CA LEU A 161 -3.53 10.26 -8.25
C LEU A 161 -4.96 9.89 -7.84
N VAL A 162 -5.84 9.69 -8.83
CA VAL A 162 -7.18 9.13 -8.63
C VAL A 162 -7.12 7.62 -8.37
N HIS A 163 -8.20 7.02 -7.84
CA HIS A 163 -8.25 5.64 -7.31
C HIS A 163 -7.71 4.55 -8.25
N GLY A 164 -8.01 4.63 -9.55
CA GLY A 164 -7.56 3.65 -10.52
C GLY A 164 -8.01 3.99 -11.93
N TYR A 165 -7.74 3.07 -12.87
CA TYR A 165 -8.10 3.22 -14.28
C TYR A 165 -8.67 1.94 -14.88
N ASP A 166 -9.46 2.10 -15.94
CA ASP A 166 -9.90 1.04 -16.85
C ASP A 166 -9.21 1.20 -18.21
N ALA A 167 -8.29 0.30 -18.53
CA ALA A 167 -7.54 0.32 -19.80
C ALA A 167 -8.43 0.13 -21.05
N SER A 168 -9.66 -0.37 -20.86
CA SER A 168 -10.63 -0.56 -21.94
C SER A 168 -11.53 0.66 -22.18
N LEU A 169 -11.50 1.64 -21.27
CA LEU A 169 -12.34 2.85 -21.32
C LEU A 169 -13.85 2.57 -21.34
N THR A 170 -14.29 1.40 -20.83
CA THR A 170 -15.68 0.95 -20.92
C THR A 170 -16.47 1.13 -19.63
N ALA A 171 -15.78 1.24 -18.49
CA ALA A 171 -16.42 1.48 -17.21
C ALA A 171 -17.17 2.81 -17.21
N VAL A 172 -18.33 2.86 -16.56
CA VAL A 172 -19.21 4.05 -16.51
C VAL A 172 -18.54 5.28 -15.89
N TRP A 173 -17.48 5.08 -15.10
CA TRP A 173 -16.72 6.13 -14.44
C TRP A 173 -15.42 6.47 -15.15
N ALA A 174 -15.03 5.71 -16.17
CA ALA A 174 -13.74 5.85 -16.83
C ALA A 174 -13.72 7.14 -17.65
N ASN A 175 -12.66 7.93 -17.45
CA ASN A 175 -12.34 9.02 -18.36
C ASN A 175 -12.15 8.47 -19.78
N PRO A 176 -12.76 9.06 -20.83
CA PRO A 176 -12.73 8.51 -22.19
C PRO A 176 -11.37 8.63 -22.90
N VAL A 177 -10.39 9.29 -22.28
CA VAL A 177 -9.02 9.43 -22.79
C VAL A 177 -8.05 8.63 -21.94
N THR A 178 -8.09 8.82 -20.62
CA THR A 178 -7.09 8.22 -19.71
C THR A 178 -7.56 6.93 -19.04
N GLY A 179 -8.85 6.60 -19.10
CA GLY A 179 -9.44 5.49 -18.36
C GLY A 179 -9.59 5.73 -16.86
N ALA A 180 -9.13 6.87 -16.37
CA ALA A 180 -9.05 7.15 -14.94
C ALA A 180 -10.41 7.34 -14.27
N SER A 181 -10.51 6.95 -13.00
CA SER A 181 -11.63 7.26 -12.12
C SER A 181 -11.71 8.76 -11.80
N PRO A 182 -12.86 9.30 -11.34
CA PRO A 182 -13.05 10.75 -11.29
C PRO A 182 -12.44 11.44 -10.06
N HIS A 183 -12.11 10.71 -8.99
CA HIS A 183 -11.82 11.31 -7.68
C HIS A 183 -10.58 10.74 -7.01
N VAL A 184 -9.91 11.59 -6.24
CA VAL A 184 -8.77 11.22 -5.39
C VAL A 184 -9.31 10.70 -4.07
N TRP A 185 -9.39 9.37 -3.95
CA TRP A 185 -9.77 8.72 -2.70
C TRP A 185 -8.55 8.58 -1.77
N GLY A 186 -8.61 9.22 -0.60
CA GLY A 186 -7.47 9.34 0.31
C GLY A 186 -6.81 8.02 0.68
N ARG A 187 -7.58 6.97 1.03
CA ARG A 187 -6.98 5.67 1.38
C ARG A 187 -6.30 4.98 0.20
N SER A 188 -6.89 5.04 -0.99
CA SER A 188 -6.29 4.43 -2.19
C SER A 188 -4.95 5.09 -2.54
N LEU A 189 -4.89 6.42 -2.47
CA LEU A 189 -3.64 7.16 -2.65
C LEU A 189 -2.63 6.86 -1.52
N GLY A 190 -3.11 6.70 -0.28
CA GLY A 190 -2.31 6.28 0.85
C GLY A 190 -1.62 4.93 0.61
N TRP A 191 -2.33 3.95 0.04
CA TRP A 191 -1.75 2.63 -0.26
C TRP A 191 -0.59 2.75 -1.23
N TYR A 192 -0.77 3.54 -2.29
CA TYR A 192 0.27 3.77 -3.29
C TYR A 192 1.49 4.49 -2.70
N LEU A 193 1.29 5.53 -1.89
CA LEU A 193 2.41 6.23 -1.25
C LEU A 193 3.17 5.32 -0.27
N MET A 194 2.46 4.49 0.51
CA MET A 194 3.10 3.50 1.38
C MET A 194 3.83 2.42 0.59
N ALA A 195 3.27 1.99 -0.56
CA ALA A 195 3.92 1.02 -1.44
C ALA A 195 5.30 1.51 -1.89
N LEU A 196 5.37 2.77 -2.33
CA LEU A 196 6.62 3.38 -2.79
C LEU A 196 7.67 3.43 -1.67
N VAL A 197 7.32 3.98 -0.50
CA VAL A 197 8.29 4.14 0.60
C VAL A 197 8.72 2.80 1.20
N ASP A 198 7.82 1.81 1.28
CA ASP A 198 8.15 0.47 1.77
C ASP A 198 9.06 -0.25 0.78
N THR A 199 8.77 -0.17 -0.52
CA THR A 199 9.59 -0.74 -1.59
C THR A 199 11.00 -0.14 -1.59
N LEU A 200 11.11 1.20 -1.48
CA LEU A 200 12.39 1.91 -1.40
C LEU A 200 13.17 1.65 -0.10
N GLU A 201 12.54 1.15 0.97
CA GLU A 201 13.26 0.72 2.17
C GLU A 201 13.87 -0.69 1.99
N ILE A 202 13.19 -1.58 1.25
CA ILE A 202 13.64 -2.95 1.00
C ILE A 202 14.77 -2.97 -0.04
N LEU A 203 14.70 -2.12 -1.07
CA LEU A 203 15.69 -2.07 -2.13
C LEU A 203 17.09 -1.68 -1.57
N PRO A 204 18.16 -2.39 -1.97
CA PRO A 204 19.51 -2.06 -1.52
C PRO A 204 19.92 -0.65 -1.98
N ARG A 205 20.51 0.11 -1.06
CA ARG A 205 21.17 1.40 -1.35
C ARG A 205 22.56 1.15 -1.95
N ALA A 206 22.62 0.51 -3.12
CA ALA A 206 23.89 0.25 -3.80
C ALA A 206 24.48 1.55 -4.38
N SER A 207 25.79 1.58 -4.58
CA SER A 207 26.55 2.74 -5.11
C SER A 207 26.22 3.12 -6.56
N SER A 208 25.44 2.29 -7.27
CA SER A 208 24.86 2.58 -8.57
C SER A 208 23.37 2.26 -8.51
N THR A 209 22.55 3.24 -8.12
CA THR A 209 21.10 3.07 -8.19
C THR A 209 20.72 2.78 -9.64
N SER A 210 19.95 1.72 -9.87
CA SER A 210 19.33 1.47 -11.17
C SER A 210 18.39 2.64 -11.50
N GLU A 211 18.32 3.02 -12.78
CA GLU A 211 17.41 4.07 -13.28
C GLU A 211 15.97 3.81 -12.81
N THR A 212 15.55 2.54 -12.76
CA THR A 212 14.25 2.11 -12.26
C THR A 212 14.00 2.50 -10.80
N ILE A 213 15.02 2.43 -9.93
CA ILE A 213 14.90 2.82 -8.52
C ILE A 213 14.75 4.34 -8.39
N GLU A 214 15.50 5.10 -9.20
CA GLU A 214 15.39 6.56 -9.22
C GLU A 214 14.00 7.01 -9.68
N VAL A 215 13.37 6.32 -10.64
CA VAL A 215 11.99 6.59 -11.04
C VAL A 215 11.01 6.38 -9.87
N LEU A 216 11.11 5.27 -9.14
CA LEU A 216 10.28 5.02 -7.95
C LEU A 216 10.50 6.08 -6.86
N PHE A 217 11.75 6.49 -6.68
CA PHE A 217 12.15 7.51 -5.71
C PHE A 217 11.57 8.89 -6.06
N GLU A 218 11.67 9.32 -7.31
CA GLU A 218 11.14 10.61 -7.77
C GLU A 218 9.61 10.64 -7.74
N LYS A 219 8.93 9.53 -8.04
CA LYS A 219 7.48 9.41 -7.84
C LYS A 219 7.11 9.51 -6.37
N PHE A 220 7.86 8.86 -5.47
CA PHE A 220 7.64 8.98 -4.03
C PHE A 220 7.75 10.43 -3.57
N ARG A 221 8.84 11.12 -3.93
CA ARG A 221 9.06 12.53 -3.57
C ARG A 221 8.00 13.46 -4.13
N SER A 222 7.67 13.30 -5.40
CA SER A 222 6.65 14.11 -6.08
C SER A 222 5.28 13.93 -5.42
N LEU A 223 4.88 12.69 -5.14
CA LEU A 223 3.61 12.42 -4.49
C LEU A 223 3.60 12.86 -3.02
N ALA A 224 4.70 12.67 -2.28
CA ALA A 224 4.83 13.17 -0.92
C ALA A 224 4.68 14.70 -0.86
N ALA A 225 5.27 15.43 -1.81
CA ALA A 225 5.09 16.88 -1.93
C ALA A 225 3.62 17.26 -2.20
N ALA A 226 2.94 16.57 -3.12
CA ALA A 226 1.52 16.81 -3.40
C ALA A 226 0.63 16.52 -2.17
N VAL A 227 0.91 15.44 -1.44
CA VAL A 227 0.20 15.09 -0.20
C VAL A 227 0.43 16.15 0.89
N ILE A 228 1.66 16.65 1.05
CA ILE A 228 1.95 17.75 1.98
C ILE A 228 1.13 19.00 1.64
N GLN A 229 1.02 19.35 0.35
CA GLN A 229 0.25 20.50 -0.10
C GLN A 229 -1.27 20.32 0.09
N ALA A 230 -1.76 19.08 0.03
CA ALA A 230 -3.17 18.74 0.17
C ALA A 230 -3.66 18.62 1.64
N VAL A 231 -2.79 18.87 2.62
CA VAL A 231 -3.17 18.77 4.04
C VAL A 231 -4.23 19.82 4.40
N ASP A 232 -5.22 19.43 5.18
CA ASP A 232 -6.22 20.36 5.69
C ASP A 232 -5.57 21.33 6.70
N PRO A 233 -5.62 22.66 6.46
CA PRO A 233 -4.87 23.62 7.26
C PRO A 233 -5.46 23.83 8.65
N VAL A 234 -6.66 23.31 8.96
CA VAL A 234 -7.32 23.44 10.27
C VAL A 234 -7.03 22.21 11.14
N THR A 235 -7.25 21.02 10.59
CA THR A 235 -7.12 19.75 11.32
C THR A 235 -5.71 19.16 11.23
N GLY A 236 -4.99 19.39 10.12
CA GLY A 236 -3.74 18.70 9.83
C GLY A 236 -3.91 17.29 9.25
N GLY A 237 -5.15 16.81 9.05
CA GLY A 237 -5.44 15.55 8.37
C GLY A 237 -5.75 15.73 6.88
N TRP A 238 -6.24 14.67 6.25
CA TRP A 238 -6.64 14.66 4.84
C TRP A 238 -8.09 14.23 4.66
N TRP A 239 -8.74 14.83 3.66
CA TRP A 239 -10.12 14.58 3.31
C TRP A 239 -10.31 13.19 2.67
N GLN A 240 -11.46 12.55 2.89
CA GLN A 240 -11.86 11.30 2.24
C GLN A 240 -11.79 11.40 0.71
N VAL A 241 -12.33 12.50 0.15
CA VAL A 241 -12.18 12.87 -1.26
C VAL A 241 -11.28 14.10 -1.34
N MET A 242 -10.01 13.90 -1.68
CA MET A 242 -8.96 14.92 -1.53
C MET A 242 -9.04 16.05 -2.56
N ASP A 243 -9.67 15.79 -3.72
CA ASP A 243 -9.92 16.78 -4.77
C ASP A 243 -11.16 17.65 -4.50
N MET A 244 -11.88 17.40 -3.40
CA MET A 244 -13.11 18.11 -3.04
C MET A 244 -13.11 18.59 -1.57
N PRO A 245 -12.05 19.26 -1.08
CA PRO A 245 -11.96 19.69 0.32
C PRO A 245 -13.10 20.66 0.67
N GLY A 246 -13.67 20.52 1.87
CA GLY A 246 -14.76 21.38 2.35
C GLY A 246 -16.12 21.19 1.66
N ARG A 247 -16.22 20.31 0.65
CA ARG A 247 -17.51 20.01 0.01
C ARG A 247 -18.46 19.33 1.00
N GLU A 248 -19.75 19.65 0.91
CA GLU A 248 -20.78 19.13 1.81
C GLU A 248 -20.75 17.59 1.92
N GLY A 249 -20.67 17.11 3.16
CA GLY A 249 -20.61 15.69 3.49
C GLY A 249 -19.23 15.03 3.33
N ASN A 250 -18.22 15.75 2.83
CA ASN A 250 -16.83 15.28 2.92
C ASN A 250 -16.38 15.33 4.40
N TYR A 251 -15.33 14.60 4.73
CA TYR A 251 -14.80 14.55 6.09
C TYR A 251 -13.30 14.23 6.08
N ILE A 252 -12.59 14.62 7.14
CA ILE A 252 -11.23 14.14 7.40
C ILE A 252 -11.30 12.65 7.74
N GLU A 253 -10.62 11.83 6.95
CA GLU A 253 -10.70 10.37 7.03
C GLU A 253 -9.45 9.81 7.69
N SER A 254 -9.63 8.95 8.69
CA SER A 254 -8.55 8.59 9.60
C SER A 254 -7.54 7.61 9.00
N SER A 255 -7.97 6.66 8.17
CA SER A 255 -7.05 5.65 7.62
C SER A 255 -6.09 6.23 6.57
N GLY A 256 -6.60 6.95 5.56
CA GLY A 256 -5.76 7.65 4.58
C GLY A 256 -4.82 8.65 5.26
N SER A 257 -5.33 9.42 6.22
CA SER A 257 -4.50 10.35 7.00
C SER A 257 -3.38 9.65 7.79
N ALA A 258 -3.66 8.49 8.40
CA ALA A 258 -2.64 7.70 9.10
C ALA A 258 -1.58 7.15 8.14
N MET A 259 -1.98 6.74 6.94
CA MET A 259 -1.08 6.21 5.91
C MET A 259 -0.15 7.30 5.36
N PHE A 260 -0.66 8.50 5.10
CA PHE A 260 0.16 9.66 4.74
C PHE A 260 1.11 10.03 5.87
N THR A 261 0.62 10.08 7.11
CA THR A 261 1.44 10.34 8.29
C THR A 261 2.60 9.35 8.41
N TYR A 262 2.31 8.05 8.26
CA TYR A 262 3.31 6.98 8.25
C TYR A 262 4.35 7.20 7.15
N ALA A 263 3.91 7.42 5.90
CA ALA A 263 4.81 7.53 4.77
C ALA A 263 5.71 8.78 4.85
N LEU A 264 5.18 9.91 5.35
CA LEU A 264 5.94 11.13 5.56
C LEU A 264 6.99 10.95 6.67
N PHE A 265 6.63 10.36 7.80
CA PHE A 265 7.61 10.05 8.86
C PHE A 265 8.68 9.07 8.38
N LYS A 266 8.27 8.01 7.69
CA LYS A 266 9.18 6.98 7.17
C LYS A 266 10.11 7.55 6.10
N GLY A 267 9.59 8.31 5.14
CA GLY A 267 10.38 8.99 4.12
C GLY A 267 11.39 9.96 4.71
N HIS A 268 11.00 10.73 5.73
CA HIS A 268 11.94 11.60 6.44
C HIS A 268 13.02 10.81 7.19
N ARG A 269 12.65 9.77 7.96
CA ARG A 269 13.59 8.88 8.67
C ARG A 269 14.62 8.25 7.72
N LEU A 270 14.16 7.81 6.55
CA LEU A 270 15.02 7.21 5.51
C LEU A 270 15.86 8.25 4.77
N GLY A 271 15.55 9.54 4.92
CA GLY A 271 16.27 10.66 4.32
C GLY A 271 15.82 11.03 2.91
N TYR A 272 14.66 10.54 2.48
CA TYR A 272 14.08 10.75 1.14
C TYR A 272 13.39 12.12 1.01
N LEU A 273 13.01 12.72 2.14
CA LEU A 273 12.28 14.00 2.21
C LEU A 273 13.13 15.06 2.91
N LYS A 274 14.14 15.58 2.19
CA LYS A 274 15.13 16.54 2.70
C LYS A 274 15.30 17.80 1.84
N ASP A 275 14.66 17.86 0.68
CA ASP A 275 14.70 19.05 -0.17
C ASP A 275 13.83 20.19 0.40
N ASN A 276 13.95 21.38 -0.17
CA ASN A 276 13.20 22.56 0.29
C ASN A 276 11.67 22.40 0.20
N VAL A 277 11.17 21.50 -0.65
CA VAL A 277 9.72 21.27 -0.84
C VAL A 277 9.17 20.34 0.23
N THR A 278 9.95 19.33 0.62
CA THR A 278 9.53 18.23 1.49
C THR A 278 10.14 18.27 2.88
N ALA A 279 11.05 19.23 3.18
CA ALA A 279 11.67 19.40 4.49
C ALA A 279 10.66 19.65 5.63
N GLY A 280 9.46 20.16 5.31
CA GLY A 280 8.36 20.33 6.26
C GLY A 280 7.60 19.04 6.61
N ALA A 281 7.87 17.92 5.92
CA ALA A 281 7.20 16.63 6.12
C ALA A 281 7.07 16.19 7.59
N PRO A 282 8.13 16.20 8.45
CA PRO A 282 8.01 15.76 9.83
C PRO A 282 7.11 16.67 10.69
N VAL A 283 7.02 17.96 10.37
CA VAL A 283 6.14 18.90 11.09
C VAL A 283 4.68 18.62 10.73
N ILE A 284 4.39 18.44 9.44
CA ILE A 284 3.05 18.08 8.94
C ILE A 284 2.62 16.72 9.48
N ALA A 285 3.49 15.71 9.39
CA ALA A 285 3.20 14.37 9.90
C ALA A 285 2.96 14.36 11.42
N ARG A 286 3.70 15.17 12.19
CA ARG A 286 3.47 15.30 13.65
C ARG A 286 2.12 15.91 13.97
N ARG A 287 1.76 17.00 13.29
CA ARG A 287 0.45 17.62 13.45
C ARG A 287 -0.69 16.65 13.11
N ALA A 288 -0.55 15.91 12.01
CA ALA A 288 -1.52 14.91 11.62
C ALA A 288 -1.63 13.79 12.67
N TYR A 289 -0.49 13.28 13.16
CA TYR A 289 -0.46 12.27 14.22
C TYR A 289 -1.21 12.72 15.47
N GLU A 290 -0.93 13.93 15.97
CA GLU A 290 -1.59 14.52 17.14
C GLU A 290 -3.11 14.64 16.92
N TYR A 291 -3.53 15.16 15.77
CA TYR A 291 -4.95 15.23 15.42
C TYR A 291 -5.60 13.85 15.37
N LEU A 292 -4.91 12.85 14.80
CA LEU A 292 -5.41 11.48 14.70
C LEU A 292 -5.59 10.85 16.08
N THR A 293 -4.62 11.01 16.98
CA THR A 293 -4.70 10.47 18.33
C THR A 293 -5.75 11.17 19.17
N ASP A 294 -5.89 12.49 19.04
CA ASP A 294 -6.83 13.25 19.85
C ASP A 294 -8.28 13.11 19.38
N THR A 295 -8.48 12.91 18.07
CA THR A 295 -9.82 12.91 17.46
C THR A 295 -10.39 11.50 17.26
N PHE A 296 -9.57 10.54 16.85
CA PHE A 296 -10.06 9.24 16.39
C PHE A 296 -9.76 8.08 17.33
N VAL A 297 -8.80 8.20 18.24
CA VAL A 297 -8.57 7.18 19.27
C VAL A 297 -9.59 7.37 20.39
N VAL A 298 -10.39 6.33 20.63
CA VAL A 298 -11.42 6.33 21.67
C VAL A 298 -11.03 5.36 22.77
N ARG A 299 -11.18 5.77 24.03
CA ARG A 299 -11.02 4.88 25.18
C ARG A 299 -12.36 4.23 25.49
N GLU A 300 -12.44 2.92 25.32
CA GLU A 300 -13.65 2.14 25.57
C GLU A 300 -13.79 1.82 27.07
N LEU A 301 -15.03 1.61 27.53
CA LEU A 301 -15.33 1.31 28.93
C LEU A 301 -14.68 0.02 29.44
N ASN A 302 -14.41 -0.92 28.54
CA ASN A 302 -13.74 -2.19 28.84
C ASN A 302 -12.21 -2.07 28.92
N GLY A 303 -11.65 -0.85 28.81
CA GLY A 303 -10.21 -0.60 28.84
C GLY A 303 -9.49 -0.78 27.50
N THR A 304 -10.20 -1.13 26.42
CA THR A 304 -9.62 -1.21 25.06
C THR A 304 -9.60 0.16 24.37
N LEU A 305 -8.89 0.23 23.23
CA LEU A 305 -8.89 1.41 22.36
C LEU A 305 -9.70 1.13 21.09
N GLY A 306 -10.61 2.03 20.76
CA GLY A 306 -11.27 2.14 19.47
C GLY A 306 -10.53 3.10 18.53
N TYR A 307 -10.79 2.98 17.22
CA TYR A 307 -10.26 3.89 16.20
C TYR A 307 -11.37 4.26 15.21
N ASN A 308 -11.89 5.49 15.33
CA ASN A 308 -13.06 5.96 14.59
C ASN A 308 -12.67 6.69 13.29
N GLY A 309 -13.69 7.04 12.48
CA GLY A 309 -13.51 7.88 11.30
C GLY A 309 -12.83 7.18 10.13
N THR A 310 -12.70 5.85 10.23
CA THR A 310 -12.13 5.01 9.20
C THR A 310 -13.20 4.71 8.16
N VAL A 311 -12.92 4.98 6.90
CA VAL A 311 -13.83 4.58 5.83
C VAL A 311 -13.94 3.04 5.77
N SER A 312 -15.15 2.50 5.63
CA SER A 312 -15.41 1.06 5.52
C SER A 312 -14.71 0.45 4.31
N VAL A 313 -15.21 0.75 3.11
CA VAL A 313 -14.71 0.28 1.83
C VAL A 313 -15.16 1.26 0.74
N CYS A 314 -14.29 1.53 -0.22
CA CYS A 314 -14.68 2.09 -1.50
C CYS A 314 -14.06 1.21 -2.59
N SER A 315 -14.76 1.06 -3.71
CA SER A 315 -14.29 0.31 -4.88
C SER A 315 -14.85 0.97 -6.14
N LEU A 316 -14.19 0.74 -7.27
CA LEU A 316 -14.66 1.19 -8.58
C LEU A 316 -15.74 0.28 -9.20
N ASN A 317 -16.15 -0.81 -8.52
CA ASN A 317 -17.36 -1.55 -8.86
C ASN A 317 -18.63 -0.78 -8.39
N SER A 318 -18.75 0.46 -8.85
CA SER A 318 -19.78 1.43 -8.53
C SER A 318 -19.80 2.51 -9.61
N THR A 319 -20.54 3.61 -9.40
CA THR A 319 -20.44 4.80 -10.27
C THR A 319 -19.20 5.65 -9.99
N ALA A 320 -18.42 5.32 -8.95
CA ALA A 320 -17.27 6.08 -8.46
C ALA A 320 -17.57 7.59 -8.28
N SER A 321 -18.82 7.96 -8.06
CA SER A 321 -19.21 9.36 -7.84
C SER A 321 -18.75 9.87 -6.48
N TYR A 322 -18.68 11.19 -6.31
CA TYR A 322 -18.47 11.82 -5.00
C TYR A 322 -19.42 11.28 -3.91
N GLU A 323 -20.70 11.07 -4.28
CA GLU A 323 -21.71 10.53 -3.37
C GLU A 323 -21.41 9.10 -2.91
N TRP A 324 -20.76 8.30 -3.76
CA TRP A 324 -20.31 6.97 -3.41
C TRP A 324 -19.16 7.02 -2.39
N TYR A 325 -18.14 7.84 -2.65
CA TYR A 325 -16.97 7.94 -1.75
C TYR A 325 -17.32 8.51 -0.37
N LYS A 326 -18.21 9.52 -0.30
CA LYS A 326 -18.51 10.19 0.98
C LYS A 326 -19.36 9.34 1.94
N LYS A 327 -20.21 8.42 1.44
CA LYS A 327 -21.14 7.64 2.27
C LYS A 327 -20.48 6.57 3.12
N SER A 328 -19.21 6.27 2.89
CA SER A 328 -18.58 5.03 3.34
C SER A 328 -17.99 5.07 4.76
N LYS A 329 -18.39 6.00 5.66
CA LYS A 329 -17.77 6.19 6.99
C LYS A 329 -18.17 5.09 7.99
N ARG A 330 -17.21 4.59 8.79
CA ARG A 330 -17.44 3.84 10.04
C ARG A 330 -16.99 4.67 11.24
#